data_AF-A0A7Y0P7R4-F1
#
_entry.id   AF-A0A7Y0P7R4-F1
#
_cell.length_a   1.000
_cell.length_b   1.000
_cell.length_c   1.000
_cell.angle_alpha   90.00
_cell.angle_beta   90.00
_cell.angle_gamma   90.00
#
_symmetry.space_group_name_H-M   'P 1'
#
loop_
_entity.id
_entity.type
_entity.pdbx_description
1 polymer ?
#
loop_
_entity_poly.entity_id
_entity_poly.type
_entity_poly.pdbx_seq_one_letter_code
_entity_poly.pdbx_strand_id
1 'polypeptide(L)'
;MRRLVHRLGGRSPRERAARQARHVRAQLGVAADIAITARRRALAGERPATEPGRAGRAPRGRVTVDDVLEYARQHFGLVAVPREKAAAVLRARYELRGGRRDLDTDAYTL
;
A
#
# COMPACT_ATOMS: atom_id res chain seq x y z
N MET A 1 24.14 50.23 -14.96
CA MET A 1 24.51 48.97 -14.29
C MET A 1 23.28 48.34 -13.65
N ARG A 2 22.66 47.33 -14.29
CA ARG A 2 21.45 46.64 -13.80
C ARG A 2 21.88 45.46 -12.93
N ARG A 3 21.65 45.54 -11.60
CA ARG A 3 21.82 44.41 -10.69
C ARG A 3 20.68 43.42 -10.89
N LEU A 4 20.94 42.34 -11.63
CA LEU A 4 20.12 41.13 -11.61
C LEU A 4 20.35 40.43 -10.27
N VAL A 5 19.52 40.76 -9.29
CA VAL A 5 19.37 39.95 -8.08
C VAL A 5 18.79 38.60 -8.51
N HIS A 6 19.66 37.58 -8.59
CA HIS A 6 19.26 36.19 -8.67
C HIS A 6 18.37 35.88 -7.47
N ARG A 7 17.06 35.97 -7.68
CA ARG A 7 16.05 35.48 -6.75
C ARG A 7 16.14 33.96 -6.79
N LEU A 8 17.06 33.41 -6.00
CA LEU A 8 17.13 31.98 -5.69
C LEU A 8 15.76 31.62 -5.10
N GLY A 9 14.87 31.14 -5.97
CA GLY A 9 13.50 30.78 -5.64
C GLY A 9 13.51 29.61 -4.68
N GLY A 10 13.50 29.91 -3.38
CA GLY A 10 13.16 28.93 -2.37
C GLY A 10 11.80 28.34 -2.72
N ARG A 11 11.75 27.03 -2.99
CA ARG A 11 10.52 26.29 -3.30
C ARG A 11 9.43 26.68 -2.32
N SER A 12 8.27 27.07 -2.85
CA SER A 12 7.17 27.58 -2.02
C SER A 12 6.73 26.51 -1.00
N PRO A 13 6.21 26.91 0.17
CA PRO A 13 5.68 25.96 1.15
C PRO A 13 4.68 24.96 0.55
N ARG A 14 3.87 25.42 -0.42
CA ARG A 14 2.91 24.58 -1.16
C ARG A 14 3.59 23.47 -1.97
N GLU A 15 4.70 23.77 -2.65
CA GLU A 15 5.44 22.76 -3.42
C GLU A 15 6.09 21.71 -2.51
N ARG A 16 6.62 22.14 -1.35
CA ARG A 16 7.19 21.23 -0.36
C ARG A 16 6.11 20.30 0.21
N ALA A 17 4.95 20.85 0.58
CA ALA A 17 3.81 20.07 1.05
C ALA A 17 3.31 19.05 0.00
N ALA A 18 3.19 19.47 -1.27
CA ALA A 18 2.78 18.59 -2.35
C ALA A 18 3.79 17.44 -2.60
N ARG A 19 5.10 17.72 -2.52
CA ARG A 19 6.14 16.68 -2.61
C ARG A 19 6.05 15.71 -1.44
N GLN A 20 5.90 16.22 -0.22
CA GLN A 20 5.74 15.37 0.97
C GLN A 20 4.52 14.46 0.85
N ALA A 21 3.37 15.01 0.41
CA ALA A 21 2.15 14.24 0.22
C ALA A 21 2.34 13.12 -0.83
N ARG A 22 3.04 13.39 -1.93
CA ARG A 22 3.39 12.38 -2.94
C ARG A 22 4.32 11.31 -2.39
N HIS A 23 5.34 11.72 -1.62
CA HIS A 23 6.28 10.79 -1.00
C HIS A 23 5.58 9.84 -0.03
N VAL A 24 4.73 10.37 0.87
CA VAL A 24 3.91 9.56 1.78
C VAL A 24 3.00 8.61 1.03
N ARG A 25 2.37 9.06 -0.08
CA ARG A 25 1.54 8.19 -0.92
C ARG A 25 2.36 7.06 -1.56
N ALA A 26 3.59 7.33 -1.99
CA ALA A 26 4.47 6.31 -2.55
C ALA A 26 4.87 5.27 -1.48
N GLN A 27 5.27 5.71 -0.28
CA GLN A 27 5.58 4.82 0.85
C GLN A 27 4.39 3.93 1.22
N LEU A 28 3.19 4.51 1.28
CA LEU A 28 1.95 3.76 1.54
C LEU A 28 1.65 2.73 0.43
N GLY A 29 1.99 3.05 -0.82
CA GLY A 29 1.90 2.10 -1.94
C GLY A 29 2.83 0.91 -1.76
N VAL A 30 4.08 1.16 -1.33
CA VAL A 30 5.04 0.10 -1.03
C VAL A 30 4.57 -0.74 0.17
N ALA A 31 4.06 -0.11 1.23
CA ALA A 31 3.50 -0.83 2.38
C ALA A 31 2.35 -1.77 1.96
N ALA A 32 1.45 -1.31 1.09
CA ALA A 32 0.38 -2.15 0.55
C ALA A 32 0.92 -3.33 -0.28
N ASP A 33 1.96 -3.12 -1.09
CA ASP A 33 2.59 -4.20 -1.85
C ASP A 33 3.26 -5.24 -0.94
N ILE A 34 3.90 -4.80 0.14
CA ILE A 34 4.50 -5.68 1.15
C ILE A 34 3.40 -6.52 1.79
N ALA A 35 2.31 -5.90 2.25
CA ALA A 35 1.16 -6.59 2.86
C ALA A 35 0.58 -7.68 1.93
N ILE A 36 0.32 -7.32 0.66
CA ILE A 36 -0.17 -8.26 -0.37
C ILE A 36 0.85 -9.41 -0.57
N THR A 37 2.14 -9.10 -0.69
CA THR A 37 3.19 -10.12 -0.90
C THR A 37 3.30 -11.07 0.28
N ALA A 38 3.32 -10.53 1.50
CA ALA A 38 3.44 -11.30 2.72
C ALA A 38 2.26 -12.27 2.86
N ARG A 39 1.03 -11.80 2.62
CA ARG A 39 -0.16 -12.66 2.70
C ARG A 39 -0.16 -13.75 1.63
N ARG A 40 0.27 -13.44 0.40
CA ARG A 40 0.41 -14.44 -0.67
C ARG A 40 1.43 -15.52 -0.35
N ARG A 41 2.57 -15.13 0.23
CA ARG A 41 3.60 -16.08 0.67
C ARG A 41 3.09 -16.98 1.79
N ALA A 42 2.38 -16.43 2.76
CA ALA A 42 1.75 -17.20 3.83
C ALA A 42 0.78 -18.25 3.25
N LEU A 43 -0.13 -17.85 2.36
CA LEU A 43 -1.05 -18.78 1.68
C LEU A 43 -0.35 -19.87 0.87
N ALA A 44 0.77 -19.53 0.21
CA ALA A 44 1.54 -20.51 -0.55
C ALA A 44 2.21 -21.54 0.38
N GLY A 45 2.64 -21.14 1.58
CA GLY A 45 3.18 -22.02 2.60
C GLY A 45 2.12 -22.87 3.32
N GLU A 46 0.88 -22.37 3.43
CA GLU A 46 -0.26 -23.07 4.01
C GLU A 46 -0.87 -24.12 3.08
N ARG A 47 -0.62 -24.06 1.77
CA ARG A 47 -1.10 -25.07 0.80
C ARG A 47 -0.33 -26.38 1.02
N PRO A 48 -0.96 -27.46 1.50
CA PRO A 48 -0.30 -28.76 1.53
C PRO A 48 0.04 -29.18 0.10
N ALA A 49 1.24 -29.73 -0.11
CA ALA A 49 1.71 -30.25 -1.40
C ALA A 49 0.89 -31.46 -1.91
N THR A 50 -0.03 -31.96 -1.10
CA THR A 50 -0.82 -33.16 -1.33
C THR A 50 -2.29 -32.84 -1.21
N GLU A 51 -2.97 -32.68 -2.35
CA GLU A 51 -4.28 -33.27 -2.66
C GLU A 51 -4.82 -32.64 -3.97
N PRO A 52 -4.42 -33.16 -5.14
CA PRO A 52 -5.14 -32.87 -6.37
C PRO A 52 -6.49 -33.60 -6.30
N GLY A 53 -7.59 -32.90 -6.02
CA GLY A 53 -8.93 -33.48 -6.15
C GLY A 53 -10.02 -32.98 -5.22
N ARG A 54 -9.72 -32.25 -4.15
CA ARG A 54 -10.79 -31.64 -3.35
C ARG A 54 -11.32 -30.40 -4.07
N ALA A 55 -12.49 -30.53 -4.68
CA ALA A 55 -13.31 -29.44 -5.23
C ALA A 55 -13.84 -28.48 -4.14
N GLY A 56 -13.10 -28.30 -3.04
CA GLY A 56 -13.32 -27.26 -2.05
C GLY A 56 -12.60 -25.99 -2.52
N ARG A 57 -13.31 -24.86 -2.53
CA ARG A 57 -12.77 -23.54 -2.87
C ARG A 57 -11.41 -23.36 -2.19
N ALA A 58 -10.34 -23.18 -2.96
CA ALA A 58 -9.00 -22.99 -2.41
C ALA A 58 -9.03 -21.90 -1.31
N PRO A 59 -8.32 -22.09 -0.18
CA PRO A 59 -8.32 -21.11 0.90
C PRO A 59 -7.89 -19.75 0.36
N ARG A 60 -8.76 -18.75 0.55
CA ARG A 60 -8.49 -17.35 0.17
C ARG A 60 -7.96 -16.63 1.39
N GLY A 61 -6.86 -15.91 1.23
CA GLY A 61 -6.34 -15.07 2.30
C GLY A 61 -7.08 -13.75 2.37
N ARG A 62 -6.85 -12.99 3.44
CA ARG A 62 -7.35 -11.62 3.58
C ARG A 62 -6.18 -10.68 3.76
N VAL A 63 -6.20 -9.55 3.05
CA VAL A 63 -5.31 -8.40 3.27
C VAL A 63 -6.15 -7.19 3.65
N THR A 64 -5.83 -6.59 4.78
CA THR A 64 -6.63 -5.55 5.43
C THR A 64 -5.96 -4.18 5.35
N VAL A 65 -6.75 -3.13 5.58
CA VAL A 65 -6.22 -1.77 5.75
C VAL A 65 -5.30 -1.69 6.97
N ASP A 66 -5.57 -2.47 8.03
CA ASP A 66 -4.70 -2.53 9.20
C ASP A 66 -3.33 -3.12 8.88
N ASP A 67 -3.24 -4.16 8.04
CA ASP A 67 -1.95 -4.69 7.59
C ASP A 67 -1.14 -3.59 6.90
N VAL A 68 -1.78 -2.79 6.04
CA VAL A 68 -1.10 -1.69 5.33
C VAL A 68 -0.61 -0.61 6.29
N LEU A 69 -1.42 -0.24 7.28
CA LEU A 69 -1.04 0.73 8.31
C LEU A 69 0.09 0.20 9.19
N GLU A 70 0.05 -1.09 9.53
CA GLU A 70 1.11 -1.74 10.28
C GLU A 70 2.43 -1.74 9.50
N TYR A 71 2.43 -2.19 8.25
CA TYR A 71 3.63 -2.14 7.41
C TYR A 71 4.10 -0.71 7.13
N ALA A 72 3.19 0.26 7.00
CA ALA A 72 3.53 1.66 6.85
C ALA A 72 4.24 2.21 8.10
N ARG A 73 3.78 1.82 9.29
CA ARG A 73 4.42 2.15 10.57
C ARG A 73 5.79 1.46 10.69
N GLN A 74 5.87 0.16 10.44
CA GLN A 74 7.08 -0.64 10.63
C GLN A 74 8.21 -0.22 9.67
N HIS A 75 7.91 0.00 8.39
CA HIS A 75 8.95 0.27 7.37
C HIS A 75 9.22 1.75 7.12
N PHE A 76 8.25 2.62 7.38
CA PHE A 76 8.35 4.03 7.00
C PHE A 76 8.06 5.00 8.17
N GLY A 77 7.76 4.49 9.37
CA GLY A 77 7.46 5.32 10.54
C GLY A 77 6.16 6.13 10.39
N LEU A 78 5.26 5.75 9.48
CA LEU A 78 4.03 6.48 9.20
C LEU A 78 2.96 6.15 10.26
N VAL A 79 2.87 6.97 11.31
CA VAL A 79 1.95 6.75 12.44
C VAL A 79 0.59 7.44 12.32
N ALA A 80 0.47 8.47 11.47
CA ALA A 80 -0.72 9.31 11.35
C ALA A 80 -1.32 9.27 9.93
N VAL A 81 -1.56 8.06 9.41
CA VAL A 81 -2.17 7.87 8.10
C VAL A 81 -3.69 7.64 8.27
N PRO A 82 -4.55 8.45 7.65
CA PRO A 82 -6.00 8.21 7.66
C PRO A 82 -6.34 6.85 7.04
N ARG A 83 -7.28 6.12 7.64
CA ARG A 83 -7.68 4.78 7.17
C ARG A 83 -8.20 4.83 5.74
N GLU A 84 -8.94 5.87 5.39
CA GLU A 84 -9.53 6.07 4.06
C GLU A 84 -8.45 6.21 2.99
N LYS A 85 -7.34 6.86 3.34
CA LYS A 85 -6.18 7.02 2.46
C LYS A 85 -5.45 5.69 2.27
N ALA A 86 -5.27 4.93 3.34
CA ALA A 86 -4.72 3.58 3.29
C ALA A 86 -5.63 2.64 2.47
N ALA A 87 -6.94 2.70 2.67
CA ALA A 87 -7.94 1.95 1.89
C ALA A 87 -7.89 2.31 0.40
N ALA A 88 -7.82 3.60 0.04
CA ALA A 88 -7.73 4.02 -1.35
C ALA A 88 -6.44 3.49 -2.03
N VAL A 89 -5.31 3.53 -1.32
CA VAL A 89 -4.05 2.98 -1.85
C VAL A 89 -4.10 1.47 -1.94
N LEU A 90 -4.64 0.78 -0.93
CA LEU A 90 -4.80 -0.67 -0.92
C LEU A 90 -5.67 -1.12 -2.09
N ARG A 91 -6.84 -0.49 -2.33
CA ARG A 91 -7.69 -0.76 -3.50
C ARG A 91 -6.91 -0.67 -4.80
N ALA A 92 -6.21 0.45 -5.02
CA ALA A 92 -5.45 0.67 -6.25
C ALA A 92 -4.36 -0.40 -6.47
N ARG A 93 -3.60 -0.75 -5.43
CA ARG A 93 -2.55 -1.77 -5.53
C ARG A 93 -3.11 -3.19 -5.64
N TYR A 94 -4.19 -3.47 -4.95
CA TYR A 94 -4.88 -4.75 -4.98
C TYR A 94 -5.35 -5.09 -6.41
N GLU A 95 -6.03 -4.15 -7.08
CA GLU A 95 -6.45 -4.34 -8.48
C GLU A 95 -5.25 -4.53 -9.43
N LEU A 96 -4.21 -3.68 -9.31
CA LEU A 96 -3.00 -3.79 -10.12
C LEU A 96 -2.27 -5.13 -9.95
N ARG A 97 -2.44 -5.79 -8.81
CA ARG A 97 -1.73 -7.03 -8.43
C ARG A 97 -2.58 -8.28 -8.67
N GLY A 98 -3.68 -8.17 -9.42
CA GLY A 98 -4.54 -9.31 -9.77
C GLY A 98 -5.73 -9.54 -8.84
N GLY A 99 -6.02 -8.57 -7.96
CA GLY A 99 -7.27 -8.46 -7.20
C GLY A 99 -7.72 -9.75 -6.50
N ARG A 100 -9.00 -10.08 -6.69
CA ARG A 100 -9.74 -11.19 -6.06
C ARG A 100 -9.32 -12.60 -6.47
N ARG A 101 -8.13 -12.79 -7.07
CA ARG A 101 -7.70 -14.11 -7.51
C ARG A 101 -7.45 -15.06 -6.33
N ASP A 102 -6.84 -14.55 -5.28
CA ASP A 102 -6.31 -15.33 -4.15
C ASP A 102 -6.49 -14.65 -2.78
N LEU A 103 -6.74 -13.34 -2.79
CA LEU A 103 -6.92 -12.53 -1.60
C LEU A 103 -8.28 -11.83 -1.62
N ASP A 104 -8.87 -11.63 -0.45
CA ASP A 104 -9.97 -10.70 -0.19
C ASP A 104 -9.46 -9.48 0.58
N THR A 105 -10.21 -8.37 0.54
CA THR A 105 -9.82 -7.11 1.21
C THR A 105 -11.01 -6.35 1.77
N ASP A 106 -10.82 -5.68 2.89
CA ASP A 106 -11.78 -4.78 3.56
C ASP A 106 -11.69 -3.32 3.06
N ALA A 107 -10.79 -3.04 2.13
CA ALA A 107 -10.59 -1.68 1.62
C ALA A 107 -11.81 -1.10 0.87
N TYR A 108 -12.80 -1.93 0.56
CA TYR A 108 -14.08 -1.56 -0.08
C TYR A 108 -15.24 -1.38 0.90
N THR A 109 -15.05 -1.70 2.19
CA THR A 109 -16.07 -1.58 3.25
C THR A 109 -15.84 -0.38 4.16
N LEU A 110 -14.87 0.47 3.83
CA LEU A 110 -14.51 1.71 4.51
C LEU A 110 -15.07 2.93 3.76
#